data_AF-A0A0A3XRY0-F1
#
_entry.id   AF-A0A0A3XRY0-F1
#
_cell.length_a   1.000
_cell.length_b   1.000
_cell.length_c   1.000
_cell.angle_alpha   90.00
_cell.angle_beta   90.00
_cell.angle_gamma   90.00
#
_symmetry.space_group_name_H-M   'P 1'
#
loop_
_entity.id
_entity.type
_entity.pdbx_description
1 polymer ?
#
loop_
_entity_poly.entity_id
_entity_poly.type
_entity_poly.pdbx_seq_one_letter_code
_entity_poly.pdbx_strand_id
1 'polypeptide(L)'
;MLARPDHPGASAVTGFCLDASFRGDGGLVSTVIENLLSRKQKLVEQLEKAQSVDDRDKIEHQLEQINTALDFLDRPGSKDAG
;
A
#
# COMPACT_ATOMS: atom_id res chain seq x y z
N MET A 1 -39.82 5.56 29.73
CA MET A 1 -38.52 6.26 29.67
C MET A 1 -37.49 5.22 29.27
N LEU A 2 -37.27 5.05 27.96
CA LEU A 2 -36.35 4.04 27.39
C LEU A 2 -35.05 4.75 27.01
N ALA A 3 -33.93 4.21 27.47
CA ALA A 3 -32.59 4.77 27.35
C ALA A 3 -32.14 4.85 25.87
N ARG A 4 -31.42 5.93 25.54
CA ARG A 4 -30.75 6.14 24.26
C ARG A 4 -29.54 5.19 24.15
N PRO A 5 -29.31 4.54 23.00
CA PRO A 5 -28.01 3.96 22.72
C PRO A 5 -27.02 5.06 22.33
N ASP A 6 -26.02 5.24 23.18
CA ASP A 6 -24.80 6.01 22.94
C ASP A 6 -23.94 5.21 21.95
N HIS A 7 -23.77 5.72 20.73
CA HIS A 7 -22.82 5.21 19.75
C HIS A 7 -21.69 6.23 19.58
N PRO A 8 -20.55 6.07 20.27
CA PRO A 8 -19.30 6.68 19.82
C PRO A 8 -18.69 5.75 18.76
N GLY A 9 -19.13 5.92 17.51
CA GLY A 9 -18.43 5.36 16.34
C GLY A 9 -17.14 6.13 16.10
N ALA A 10 -16.14 5.91 16.95
CA ALA A 10 -14.78 6.36 16.72
C ALA A 10 -14.16 5.53 15.60
N SER A 11 -14.35 5.96 14.34
CA SER A 11 -13.45 5.56 13.25
C SER A 11 -12.11 6.24 13.47
N ALA A 12 -11.26 5.59 14.26
CA ALA A 12 -9.83 5.83 14.23
C ALA A 12 -9.33 5.40 12.85
N VAL A 13 -9.19 6.37 11.94
CA VAL A 13 -8.37 6.19 10.74
C VAL A 13 -6.96 5.88 11.27
N THR A 14 -6.61 4.60 11.19
CA THR A 14 -5.34 4.10 11.67
C THR A 14 -4.28 4.65 10.73
N GLY A 15 -3.22 5.18 11.34
CA GLY A 15 -2.27 6.09 10.72
C GLY A 15 -1.61 5.54 9.47
N PHE A 16 -1.48 6.44 8.49
CA PHE A 16 -0.47 6.33 7.46
C PHE A 16 0.57 7.43 7.69
N CYS A 17 1.41 7.25 8.71
CA CYS A 17 2.62 8.05 8.88
C CYS A 17 3.80 7.17 8.46
N LEU A 18 4.21 7.25 7.19
CA LEU A 18 5.53 6.78 6.79
C LEU A 18 6.54 7.87 7.16
N ASP A 19 7.19 7.70 8.31
CA ASP A 19 8.35 8.51 8.70
C ASP A 19 9.55 8.07 7.84
N ALA A 20 9.76 8.74 6.71
CA ALA A 20 10.87 8.46 5.81
C ALA A 20 12.05 9.38 6.11
N SER A 21 12.78 9.08 7.19
CA SER A 21 14.11 9.64 7.43
C SER A 21 15.19 8.73 6.85
N PHE A 22 15.51 8.81 5.55
CA PHE A 22 16.77 8.28 5.03
C PHE A 22 17.40 9.21 3.98
N ARG A 23 18.43 9.94 4.43
CA ARG A 23 19.30 10.78 3.62
C ARG A 23 20.49 9.94 3.15
N GLY A 24 20.60 9.73 1.84
CA GLY A 24 21.80 9.22 1.15
C GLY A 24 21.44 8.31 -0.02
N ASP A 25 21.49 8.83 -1.26
CA ASP A 25 21.35 8.20 -2.59
C ASP A 25 20.25 7.13 -2.88
N GLY A 26 19.68 6.48 -1.87
CA GLY A 26 18.47 5.66 -1.91
C GLY A 26 17.18 6.47 -1.90
N GLY A 27 17.24 7.80 -2.05
CA GLY A 27 16.05 8.67 -2.05
C GLY A 27 15.12 8.43 -3.25
N LEU A 28 15.67 8.15 -4.44
CA LEU A 28 14.86 7.86 -5.62
C LEU A 28 14.26 6.45 -5.58
N VAL A 29 15.03 5.46 -5.15
CA VAL A 29 14.53 4.10 -4.92
C VAL A 29 13.47 4.11 -3.82
N SER A 30 13.67 4.84 -2.72
CA SER A 30 12.66 5.06 -1.68
C SER A 30 11.41 5.72 -2.26
N THR A 31 11.55 6.80 -3.02
CA THR A 31 10.40 7.49 -3.64
C THR A 31 9.61 6.58 -4.58
N VAL A 32 10.29 5.73 -5.36
CA VAL A 32 9.66 4.75 -6.25
C VAL A 32 8.97 3.65 -5.45
N ILE A 33 9.61 3.11 -4.41
CA ILE A 33 9.02 2.13 -3.49
C ILE A 33 7.77 2.71 -2.82
N GLU A 34 7.84 3.92 -2.28
CA GLU A 34 6.71 4.63 -1.66
C GLU A 34 5.56 4.87 -2.65
N ASN A 35 5.88 5.23 -3.91
CA ASN A 35 4.89 5.40 -4.95
C ASN A 35 4.19 4.08 -5.30
N LEU A 36 4.95 2.99 -5.43
CA LEU A 36 4.43 1.65 -5.71
C LEU A 36 3.56 1.13 -4.56
N LEU A 37 4.00 1.33 -3.31
CA LEU A 37 3.22 0.97 -2.12
C LEU A 37 1.91 1.77 -2.02
N SER A 38 1.94 3.06 -2.34
CA SER A 38 0.75 3.91 -2.38
C SER A 38 -0.24 3.44 -3.46
N ARG A 39 0.26 3.07 -4.64
CA ARG A 39 -0.56 2.51 -5.72
C ARG A 39 -1.16 1.15 -5.35
N LYS A 40 -0.38 0.29 -4.70
CA LYS A 40 -0.85 -1.01 -4.19
C LYS A 40 -2.01 -0.84 -3.21
N GLN A 41 -1.87 0.04 -2.23
CA GLN A 41 -2.95 0.31 -1.27
C GLN A 41 -4.23 0.81 -1.94
N LYS A 42 -4.10 1.77 -2.86
CA LYS A 42 -5.25 2.28 -3.62
C LYS A 42 -5.94 1.19 -4.46
N LEU A 43 -5.20 0.22 -4.97
CA LEU A 43 -5.78 -0.91 -5.70
C LEU A 43 -6.48 -1.90 -4.78
N VAL A 44 -5.93 -2.17 -3.58
CA VAL A 44 -6.62 -2.98 -2.57
C VAL A 44 -7.95 -2.35 -2.16
N GLU A 45 -7.97 -1.03 -1.91
CA GLU A 45 -9.23 -0.32 -1.59
C GLU A 45 -10.26 -0.36 -2.74
N GLN A 46 -9.80 -0.36 -3.99
CA GLN A 46 -10.68 -0.51 -5.15
C GLN A 46 -11.18 -1.95 -5.28
N LEU A 47 -10.35 -2.95 -4.97
CA LEU A 47 -10.73 -4.36 -4.97
C LEU A 47 -11.86 -4.64 -3.98
N GLU A 48 -11.80 -4.03 -2.79
CA GLU A 48 -12.86 -4.13 -1.77
C GLU A 48 -14.19 -3.55 -2.23
N LYS A 49 -14.17 -2.55 -3.11
CA LYS A 49 -15.37 -1.87 -3.65
C LYS A 49 -15.85 -2.45 -4.97
N ALA A 50 -15.02 -3.24 -5.65
CA ALA A 50 -15.31 -3.78 -6.97
C ALA A 50 -16.36 -4.90 -6.88
N GLN A 51 -17.52 -4.69 -7.50
CA GLN A 51 -18.59 -5.68 -7.59
C GLN A 51 -18.47 -6.57 -8.83
N SER A 52 -17.79 -6.08 -9.88
CA SER A 52 -17.61 -6.80 -11.13
C SER A 52 -16.39 -7.71 -11.06
N VAL A 53 -16.55 -8.95 -11.52
CA VAL A 53 -15.45 -9.92 -11.63
C VAL A 53 -14.38 -9.40 -12.59
N ASP A 54 -14.77 -8.81 -13.72
CA ASP A 54 -13.84 -8.24 -14.70
C ASP A 54 -12.99 -7.08 -14.13
N ASP A 55 -13.59 -6.24 -13.28
CA ASP A 55 -12.84 -5.16 -12.61
C ASP A 55 -11.91 -5.71 -11.54
N ARG A 56 -12.34 -6.75 -10.82
CA ARG A 56 -11.50 -7.44 -9.84
C ARG A 56 -10.29 -8.10 -10.49
N ASP A 57 -10.48 -8.83 -11.59
CA ASP A 57 -9.40 -9.47 -12.37
C ASP A 57 -8.35 -8.44 -12.82
N LYS A 58 -8.78 -7.29 -13.33
CA LYS A 58 -7.87 -6.20 -13.73
C LYS A 58 -7.08 -5.64 -12.55
N ILE A 59 -7.74 -5.42 -11.42
CA ILE A 59 -7.11 -4.91 -10.20
C ILE A 59 -6.12 -5.93 -9.63
N GLU A 60 -6.46 -7.21 -9.60
CA GLU A 60 -5.59 -8.30 -9.16
C GLU A 60 -4.35 -8.41 -10.04
N HIS A 61 -4.51 -8.31 -11.35
CA HIS A 61 -3.39 -8.31 -12.28
C HIS A 61 -2.45 -7.10 -12.08
N GLN A 62 -3.00 -5.91 -11.78
CA GLN A 62 -2.20 -4.73 -11.46
C GLN A 62 -1.47 -4.87 -10.12
N LEU A 63 -2.12 -5.47 -9.11
CA LEU A 63 -1.49 -5.76 -7.82
C LEU A 63 -0.31 -6.72 -7.97
N GLU A 64 -0.43 -7.74 -8.82
CA GLU A 64 0.65 -8.69 -9.12
C GLU A 64 1.86 -7.99 -9.75
N GLN A 65 1.65 -7.11 -10.74
CA GLN A 65 2.73 -6.35 -11.37
C GLN A 65 3.47 -5.45 -10.38
N ILE A 66 2.73 -4.78 -9.49
CA ILE A 66 3.33 -3.92 -8.46
C ILE A 66 4.11 -4.76 -7.44
N ASN A 67 3.56 -5.89 -6.99
CA ASN A 67 4.27 -6.78 -6.06
C ASN A 67 5.55 -7.33 -6.67
N THR A 68 5.53 -7.68 -7.94
CA THR A 68 6.70 -8.14 -8.68
C THR A 68 7.75 -7.03 -8.79
N ALA A 69 7.33 -5.80 -9.12
CA ALA A 69 8.23 -4.65 -9.15
C ALA A 69 8.84 -4.35 -7.76
N LEU A 70 8.04 -4.48 -6.69
CA LEU A 70 8.51 -4.31 -5.32
C LEU A 70 9.48 -5.41 -4.91
N ASP A 71 9.25 -6.67 -5.27
CA ASP A 71 10.17 -7.79 -5.02
C ASP A 71 11.55 -7.55 -5.66
N PHE A 72 11.58 -7.02 -6.88
CA PHE A 72 12.83 -6.62 -7.54
C PHE A 72 13.58 -5.50 -6.82
N LEU A 73 12.85 -4.58 -6.16
CA LEU A 73 13.42 -3.45 -5.44
C LEU A 73 13.80 -3.80 -3.98
N ASP A 74 13.05 -4.71 -3.36
CA ASP A 74 13.28 -5.19 -1.99
C ASP A 74 14.43 -6.19 -1.93
N ARG A 75 14.68 -6.94 -3.02
CA ARG A 75 15.85 -7.79 -3.14
C ARG A 75 17.07 -6.91 -2.86
N PRO A 76 17.73 -7.07 -1.69
CA PRO A 76 18.89 -6.26 -1.38
C PRO A 76 19.86 -6.58 -2.49
N GLY A 77 20.17 -5.58 -3.32
CA GLY A 77 21.19 -5.74 -4.34
C GLY A 77 22.39 -6.32 -3.61
N SER A 78 22.73 -7.56 -3.95
CA SER A 78 24.00 -8.24 -3.68
C SER A 78 25.01 -7.28 -3.05
N LYS A 79 24.96 -7.13 -1.72
CA LYS A 79 25.87 -6.26 -0.98
C LYS A 79 27.20 -6.98 -0.70
N ASP A 80 27.51 -7.96 -1.55
CA ASP A 80 28.66 -8.85 -1.52
C ASP A 80 29.10 -9.13 -2.96
N ALA A 81 29.69 -8.13 -3.59
CA ALA A 81 30.61 -8.31 -4.72
C ALA A 81 31.52 -7.08 -4.80
N GLY A 82 32.52 -7.03 -3.89
CA GLY A 82 33.60 -6.03 -3.91
C GLY A 82 34.05 -5.59 -2.54
#